data_AF-A0A960QB32-F1
#
_entry.id   AF-A0A960QB32-F1
#
_cell.length_a   1.000
_cell.length_b   1.000
_cell.length_c   1.000
_cell.angle_alpha   90.00
_cell.angle_beta   90.00
_cell.angle_gamma   90.00
#
_symmetry.space_group_name_H-M   'P 1'
#
loop_
_entity.id
_entity.type
_entity.pdbx_description
1 polymer ?
#
loop_
_entity_poly.entity_id
_entity_poly.type
_entity_poly.pdbx_seq_one_letter_code
_entity_poly.pdbx_strand_id
1 'polypeptide(L)'
;MTTRDSSDSMWQVMASLAESIDGASEAELQDALGVTPDGMGELAEETRSLLSGAVSAFRKRQLASARRDYERSVTAYRTTLKRGVAGATERMRRILGEVLNSNPDLRPALTAQFRDFETMSDKDIEGAFRQLVALGVIEDESDSLDPSEEDQR
;
A
#
# COMPACT_ATOMS: atom_id res chain seq x y z
N MET A 1 11.24 26.22 6.47
CA MET A 1 10.94 27.39 5.62
C MET A 1 11.72 27.17 4.34
N THR A 2 11.22 26.33 3.42
CA THR A 2 12.09 25.84 2.32
C THR A 2 11.37 25.24 1.10
N THR A 3 10.12 24.77 1.20
CA THR A 3 9.41 24.18 0.05
C THR A 3 8.42 25.12 -0.63
N ARG A 4 7.82 26.04 0.14
CA ARG A 4 6.85 27.02 -0.39
C ARG A 4 7.53 28.10 -1.24
N ASP A 5 8.66 28.61 -0.76
CA ASP A 5 9.48 29.62 -1.44
C ASP A 5 10.03 29.14 -2.79
N SER A 6 10.48 27.88 -2.88
CA SER A 6 10.94 27.30 -4.15
C SER A 6 9.81 27.07 -5.17
N SER A 7 8.60 26.76 -4.71
CA SER A 7 7.44 26.58 -5.59
C SER A 7 6.97 27.92 -6.14
N ASP A 8 6.95 28.96 -5.29
CA ASP A 8 6.57 30.32 -5.67
C ASP A 8 7.60 30.92 -6.66
N SER A 9 8.90 30.68 -6.44
CA SER A 9 9.97 31.07 -7.37
C SER A 9 9.85 30.39 -8.74
N MET A 10 9.53 29.10 -8.78
CA MET A 10 9.35 28.37 -10.04
C MET A 10 8.13 28.86 -10.82
N TRP A 11 7.03 29.18 -10.13
CA TRP A 11 5.86 29.79 -10.74
C TRP A 11 6.15 31.14 -11.37
N GLN A 12 6.97 31.97 -10.71
CA GLN A 12 7.35 33.27 -11.22
C GLN A 12 8.19 33.17 -12.49
N VAL A 13 9.12 32.21 -12.55
CA VAL A 13 9.90 31.92 -13.77
C VAL A 13 9.00 31.43 -14.90
N MET A 14 8.05 30.52 -14.62
CA MET A 14 7.11 30.00 -15.62
C MET A 14 6.18 31.10 -16.16
N ALA A 15 5.71 32.01 -15.31
CA ALA A 15 4.88 33.13 -15.71
C ALA A 15 5.64 34.10 -16.62
N SER A 16 6.88 34.45 -16.24
CA SER A 16 7.76 35.30 -17.06
C SER A 16 8.09 34.65 -18.41
N LEU A 17 8.27 33.33 -18.45
CA LEU A 17 8.51 32.60 -19.69
C LEU A 17 7.27 32.61 -20.58
N ALA A 18 6.08 32.39 -20.01
CA ALA A 18 4.83 32.44 -20.76
C ALA A 18 4.58 33.81 -21.39
N GLU A 19 4.85 34.89 -20.65
CA GLU A 19 4.70 36.26 -21.15
C GLU A 19 5.73 36.59 -22.25
N SER A 20 6.96 36.07 -22.13
CA SER A 20 7.97 36.18 -23.19
C SER A 20 7.60 35.42 -24.45
N ILE A 21 6.94 34.26 -24.33
CA ILE A 21 6.50 33.45 -25.47
C ILE A 21 5.30 34.10 -26.17
N ASP A 22 4.35 34.64 -25.41
CA ASP A 22 3.13 35.28 -25.94
C ASP A 22 3.44 36.54 -26.76
N GLY A 23 4.52 37.26 -26.39
CA GLY A 23 5.00 38.43 -27.13
C GLY A 23 5.92 38.12 -28.32
N ALA A 24 6.37 36.87 -28.49
CA ALA A 24 7.32 36.51 -29.54
C ALA A 24 6.62 36.24 -30.88
N SER A 25 7.25 36.64 -31.97
CA SER A 25 6.78 36.27 -33.31
C SER A 25 7.07 34.79 -33.60
N GLU A 26 6.30 34.21 -34.52
CA GLU A 26 6.47 32.81 -34.92
C GLU A 26 7.89 32.51 -35.45
N ALA A 27 8.52 33.47 -36.15
CA ALA A 27 9.90 33.33 -36.64
C ALA A 27 10.93 33.34 -35.51
N GLU A 28 10.74 34.16 -34.47
CA GLU A 28 11.60 34.19 -33.29
C GLU A 28 11.48 32.89 -32.48
N LEU A 29 10.26 32.33 -32.38
CA LEU A 29 10.03 31.05 -31.72
C LEU A 29 10.67 29.89 -32.48
N GLN A 30 10.57 29.87 -33.82
CA GLN A 30 11.19 28.85 -34.66
C GLN A 30 12.73 28.86 -34.54
N ASP A 31 13.35 30.05 -34.56
CA ASP A 31 14.78 30.22 -34.39
C ASP A 31 15.24 29.77 -32.99
N ALA A 32 14.52 30.20 -31.94
CA ALA A 32 14.83 29.85 -30.56
C ALA A 32 14.68 28.34 -30.27
N LEU A 33 13.71 27.68 -30.90
CA LEU A 33 13.46 26.25 -30.75
C LEU A 33 14.25 25.38 -31.75
N GLY A 34 14.93 26.01 -32.73
CA GLY A 34 15.71 25.31 -33.76
C GLY A 34 14.87 24.41 -34.66
N VAL A 35 13.58 24.73 -34.84
CA VAL A 35 12.62 23.93 -35.62
C VAL A 35 12.27 24.63 -36.92
N THR A 36 12.05 23.84 -37.96
CA THR A 36 11.50 24.33 -39.22
C THR A 36 10.02 24.72 -39.03
N PRO A 37 9.46 25.56 -39.93
CA PRO A 37 8.03 25.91 -39.88
C PRO A 37 7.11 24.69 -39.83
N ASP A 38 7.45 23.62 -40.56
CA ASP A 38 6.67 22.38 -40.59
C ASP A 38 6.83 21.53 -39.31
N GLY A 39 7.91 21.72 -38.54
CA GLY A 39 8.23 20.96 -37.32
C GLY A 39 7.54 21.47 -36.05
N MET A 40 6.96 22.68 -36.08
CA MET A 40 6.29 23.28 -34.92
C MET A 40 5.07 22.47 -34.46
N GLY A 41 4.30 21.91 -35.41
CA GLY A 41 3.15 21.07 -35.10
C GLY A 41 3.53 19.75 -34.41
N GLU A 42 4.61 19.13 -34.86
CA GLU A 42 5.12 17.88 -34.27
C GLU A 42 5.63 18.11 -32.84
N LEU A 43 6.40 19.17 -32.63
CA LEU A 43 6.90 19.56 -31.30
C LEU A 43 5.76 19.88 -30.32
N ALA A 44 4.69 20.52 -30.79
CA ALA A 44 3.51 20.82 -29.98
C ALA A 44 2.79 19.54 -29.52
N GLU A 45 2.62 18.57 -30.42
CA GLU A 45 2.00 17.28 -30.08
C GLU A 45 2.88 16.45 -29.15
N GLU A 46 4.20 16.44 -29.34
CA GLU A 46 5.13 15.76 -28.44
C GLU A 46 5.05 16.36 -27.02
N THR A 47 5.07 17.69 -26.91
CA THR A 47 4.97 18.40 -25.63
C THR A 47 3.64 18.12 -24.94
N ARG A 48 2.53 18.15 -25.69
CA ARG A 48 1.19 17.80 -25.18
C ARG A 48 1.16 16.36 -24.67
N SER A 49 1.70 15.42 -25.43
CA SER A 49 1.76 14.00 -25.07
C SER A 49 2.52 13.82 -23.75
N LEU A 50 3.70 14.42 -23.62
CA LEU A 50 4.54 14.33 -22.42
C LEU A 50 3.83 14.90 -21.18
N LEU A 51 3.23 16.08 -21.28
CA LEU A 51 2.46 16.71 -20.20
C LEU A 51 1.27 15.83 -19.78
N SER A 52 0.51 15.32 -20.74
CA SER A 52 -0.65 14.45 -20.46
C SER A 52 -0.25 13.13 -19.79
N GLY A 53 0.91 12.57 -20.18
CA GLY A 53 1.52 11.40 -19.57
C GLY A 53 1.93 11.64 -18.12
N ALA A 54 2.59 12.78 -17.85
CA ALA A 54 3.00 13.18 -16.51
C ALA A 54 1.80 13.37 -15.56
N VAL A 55 0.75 14.06 -16.02
CA VAL A 55 -0.50 14.24 -15.24
C VAL A 55 -1.15 12.88 -14.96
N SER A 56 -1.20 11.99 -15.96
CA SER A 56 -1.75 10.65 -15.80
C SER A 56 -0.96 9.81 -14.80
N ALA A 57 0.37 9.89 -14.84
CA ALA A 57 1.25 9.21 -13.89
C ALA A 57 1.07 9.75 -12.46
N PHE A 58 0.96 11.07 -12.30
CA PHE A 58 0.70 11.70 -11.01
C PHE A 58 -0.64 11.24 -10.41
N ARG A 59 -1.71 11.24 -11.21
CA ARG A 59 -3.03 10.74 -10.79
C ARG A 59 -2.98 9.27 -10.36
N LYS A 60 -2.21 8.44 -11.07
CA LYS A 60 -2.05 7.01 -10.77
C LYS A 60 -1.10 6.72 -9.60
N ARG A 61 -0.40 7.72 -9.08
CA ARG A 61 0.59 7.53 -8.00
C ARG A 61 -0.03 6.97 -6.72
N GLN A 62 -1.22 7.42 -6.34
CA GLN A 62 -1.93 6.89 -5.17
C GLN A 62 -2.32 5.42 -5.36
N LEU A 63 -2.84 5.06 -6.54
CA LEU A 63 -3.17 3.67 -6.87
C LEU A 63 -1.91 2.78 -6.85
N ALA A 64 -0.80 3.26 -7.40
CA ALA A 64 0.47 2.55 -7.40
C ALA A 64 1.06 2.40 -5.97
N SER A 65 0.83 3.36 -5.08
CA SER A 65 1.19 3.25 -3.66
C SER A 65 0.33 2.21 -2.96
N ALA A 66 -1.00 2.34 -3.07
CA ALA A 66 -1.95 1.42 -2.46
C ALA A 66 -1.73 -0.03 -2.91
N ARG A 67 -1.40 -0.25 -4.19
CA ARG A 67 -1.05 -1.57 -4.70
C ARG A 67 0.24 -2.12 -4.08
N ARG A 68 1.26 -1.29 -3.90
CA ARG A 68 2.51 -1.68 -3.22
C ARG A 68 2.31 -1.95 -1.73
N ASP A 69 1.42 -1.20 -1.07
CA ASP A 69 1.05 -1.44 0.32
C ASP A 69 0.30 -2.78 0.45
N TYR A 70 -0.63 -3.05 -0.46
CA TYR A 70 -1.35 -4.32 -0.54
C TYR A 70 -0.42 -5.52 -0.83
N GLU A 71 0.49 -5.40 -1.79
CA GLU A 71 1.46 -6.46 -2.10
C GLU A 71 2.38 -6.76 -0.90
N ARG A 72 2.75 -5.73 -0.13
CA ARG A 72 3.50 -5.89 1.13
C ARG A 72 2.67 -6.60 2.19
N SER A 73 1.41 -6.21 2.41
CA SER A 73 0.55 -6.83 3.41
C SER A 73 0.25 -8.30 3.07
N VAL A 74 0.01 -8.63 1.80
CA VAL A 74 -0.17 -10.01 1.34
C VAL A 74 1.11 -10.84 1.53
N THR A 75 2.27 -10.27 1.27
CA THR A 75 3.55 -10.97 1.45
C THR A 75 3.83 -11.23 2.93
N ALA A 76 3.59 -10.24 3.79
CA ALA A 76 3.67 -10.40 5.25
C ALA A 76 2.71 -11.50 5.73
N TYR A 77 1.43 -11.44 5.33
CA TYR A 77 0.43 -12.45 5.66
C TYR A 77 0.85 -13.87 5.24
N ARG A 78 1.33 -14.04 4.00
CA ARG A 78 1.83 -15.33 3.50
C ARG A 78 3.06 -15.82 4.25
N THR A 79 3.86 -14.92 4.80
CA THR A 79 5.05 -15.28 5.60
C THR A 79 4.63 -15.78 6.97
N THR A 80 3.66 -15.12 7.60
CA THR A 80 3.01 -15.57 8.84
C THR A 80 2.31 -16.92 8.64
N LEU A 81 1.65 -17.15 7.49
CA LEU A 81 1.06 -18.45 7.17
C LEU A 81 2.09 -19.58 7.03
N LYS A 82 3.31 -19.27 6.57
CA LYS A 82 4.38 -20.26 6.38
C LYS A 82 5.13 -20.60 7.66
N ARG A 83 5.18 -19.69 8.65
CA ARG A 83 5.59 -20.03 10.02
C ARG A 83 4.47 -20.87 10.61
N GLY A 84 4.58 -22.18 10.45
CA GLY A 84 3.54 -23.12 10.85
C GLY A 84 3.22 -22.95 12.33
N VAL A 85 1.93 -22.84 12.67
CA VAL A 85 1.45 -23.04 14.04
C VAL A 85 1.07 -24.51 14.18
N ALA A 86 1.99 -25.41 13.83
CA ALA A 86 1.73 -26.83 13.86
C ALA A 86 1.84 -27.33 15.31
N GLY A 87 0.75 -27.89 15.86
CA GLY A 87 0.79 -28.67 17.10
C GLY A 87 0.21 -28.02 18.37
N ALA A 88 -0.13 -26.72 18.36
CA ALA A 88 -0.56 -26.00 19.58
C ALA A 88 -2.07 -25.68 19.62
N THR A 89 -2.94 -26.57 19.13
CA THR A 89 -4.39 -26.30 18.97
C THR A 89 -5.07 -25.89 20.29
N GLU A 90 -4.76 -26.55 21.40
CA GLU A 90 -5.39 -26.27 22.69
C GLU A 90 -4.95 -24.91 23.27
N ARG A 91 -3.66 -24.57 23.12
CA ARG A 91 -3.12 -23.27 23.50
C ARG A 91 -3.71 -22.15 22.64
N MET A 92 -3.85 -22.38 21.33
CA MET A 92 -4.52 -21.44 20.42
C MET A 92 -5.99 -21.25 20.77
N ARG A 93 -6.72 -22.32 21.09
CA ARG A 93 -8.12 -22.26 21.52
C ARG A 93 -8.26 -21.42 22.78
N ARG A 94 -7.37 -21.60 23.76
CA ARG A 94 -7.33 -20.77 24.97
C ARG A 94 -7.07 -19.29 24.66
N ILE A 95 -6.05 -18.99 23.86
CA ILE A 95 -5.70 -17.59 23.51
C ILE A 95 -6.84 -16.93 22.72
N LEU A 96 -7.45 -17.65 21.75
CA LEU A 96 -8.60 -17.12 21.01
C LEU A 96 -9.77 -16.83 21.97
N GLY A 97 -10.02 -17.72 22.94
CA GLY A 97 -11.02 -17.52 23.98
C GLY A 97 -10.75 -16.29 24.85
N GLU A 98 -9.50 -16.10 25.29
CA GLU A 98 -9.08 -14.93 26.08
C GLU A 98 -9.24 -13.62 25.30
N VAL A 99 -8.87 -13.61 24.02
CA VAL A 99 -9.00 -12.45 23.13
C VAL A 99 -10.47 -12.11 22.88
N LEU A 100 -11.31 -13.12 22.64
CA LEU A 100 -12.76 -12.96 22.45
C LEU A 100 -13.47 -12.50 23.72
N ASN A 101 -12.97 -12.87 24.90
CA ASN A 101 -13.49 -12.40 26.18
C ASN A 101 -13.05 -10.95 26.49
N SER A 102 -11.82 -10.60 26.10
CA SER A 102 -11.28 -9.26 26.30
C SER A 102 -11.80 -8.24 25.28
N ASN A 103 -12.19 -8.71 24.09
CA ASN A 103 -12.72 -7.89 22.99
C ASN A 103 -14.06 -8.47 22.51
N PRO A 104 -15.16 -8.26 23.26
CA PRO A 104 -16.47 -8.82 22.95
C PRO A 104 -17.00 -8.37 21.58
N ASP A 105 -16.56 -7.21 21.08
CA ASP A 105 -16.91 -6.68 19.75
C ASP A 105 -16.37 -7.54 18.59
N LEU A 106 -15.33 -8.36 18.83
CA LEU A 106 -14.77 -9.27 17.83
C LEU A 106 -15.53 -10.60 17.75
N ARG A 107 -16.36 -10.94 18.77
CA ARG A 107 -17.14 -12.18 18.78
C ARG A 107 -18.01 -12.32 17.54
N PRO A 108 -18.83 -11.34 17.13
CA PRO A 108 -19.68 -11.46 15.94
C PRO A 108 -18.88 -11.65 14.64
N ALA A 109 -17.69 -11.07 14.54
CA ALA A 109 -16.84 -11.18 13.35
C ALA A 109 -16.26 -12.59 13.18
N LEU A 110 -15.90 -13.25 14.29
CA LEU A 110 -15.39 -14.63 14.30
C LEU A 110 -16.52 -15.67 14.23
N THR A 111 -17.63 -15.45 14.94
CA THR A 111 -18.77 -16.38 14.97
C THR A 111 -19.65 -16.32 13.72
N ALA A 112 -19.56 -15.25 12.92
CA ALA A 112 -20.24 -15.18 11.61
C ALA A 112 -19.73 -16.23 10.61
N GLN A 113 -18.46 -16.66 10.71
CA GLN A 113 -17.92 -17.77 9.91
C GLN A 113 -18.01 -19.12 10.64
N PHE A 114 -18.01 -19.12 11.98
CA PHE A 114 -18.05 -20.34 12.79
C PHE A 114 -19.18 -20.29 13.82
N ARG A 115 -20.25 -21.05 13.54
CA ARG A 115 -21.53 -21.02 14.27
C ARG A 115 -21.41 -21.07 15.80
N ASP A 116 -20.40 -21.75 16.33
CA ASP A 116 -20.01 -21.75 17.74
C ASP A 116 -18.51 -21.99 17.89
N PHE A 117 -17.81 -21.14 18.66
CA PHE A 117 -16.36 -21.24 18.89
C PHE A 117 -15.93 -22.60 19.46
N GLU A 118 -16.76 -23.21 20.31
CA GLU A 118 -16.50 -24.53 20.89
C GLU A 118 -16.51 -25.65 19.83
N THR A 119 -17.25 -25.47 18.74
CA THR A 119 -17.42 -26.46 17.67
C THR A 119 -16.42 -26.33 16.52
N MET A 120 -15.52 -25.34 16.57
CA MET A 120 -14.51 -25.13 15.54
C MET A 120 -13.54 -26.32 15.48
N SER A 121 -13.25 -26.78 14.26
CA SER A 121 -12.20 -27.77 14.05
C SER A 121 -10.83 -27.17 14.32
N ASP A 122 -9.85 -28.02 14.62
CA ASP A 122 -8.48 -27.57 14.86
C ASP A 122 -7.90 -26.74 13.71
N LYS A 123 -8.27 -27.10 12.46
CA LYS A 123 -7.90 -26.35 11.26
C LYS A 123 -8.54 -24.97 11.20
N ASP A 124 -9.78 -24.85 11.66
CA ASP A 124 -10.51 -23.59 11.71
C ASP A 124 -9.94 -22.67 12.78
N ILE A 125 -9.56 -23.24 13.94
CA ILE A 125 -8.89 -22.51 15.03
C ILE A 125 -7.53 -21.99 14.58
N GLU A 126 -6.74 -22.83 13.92
CA GLU A 126 -5.46 -22.42 13.34
C GLU A 126 -5.65 -21.30 12.30
N GLY A 127 -6.68 -21.41 11.45
CA GLY A 127 -7.05 -20.38 10.48
C GLY A 127 -7.44 -19.06 11.13
N ALA A 128 -8.31 -19.08 12.13
CA ALA A 128 -8.76 -17.90 12.86
C ALA A 128 -7.62 -17.24 13.65
N PHE A 129 -6.78 -18.04 14.31
CA PHE A 129 -5.61 -17.55 15.04
C PHE A 129 -4.65 -16.82 14.11
N ARG A 130 -4.33 -17.40 12.95
CA ARG A 130 -3.50 -16.75 11.92
C ARG A 130 -4.07 -15.43 11.42
N GLN A 131 -5.39 -15.35 11.23
CA GLN A 131 -6.04 -14.11 10.82
C GLN A 131 -5.90 -13.03 11.90
N LEU A 132 -6.05 -13.38 13.18
CA LEU A 132 -5.90 -12.42 14.28
C LEU A 132 -4.46 -11.95 14.49
N VAL A 133 -3.48 -12.84 14.33
CA VAL A 133 -2.05 -12.46 14.33
C VAL A 133 -1.75 -11.51 13.16
N ALA A 134 -2.27 -11.80 11.97
CA ALA A 134 -2.09 -10.95 10.79
C ALA A 134 -2.75 -9.57 10.93
N LEU A 135 -3.83 -9.48 11.71
CA LEU A 135 -4.49 -8.22 12.07
C LEU A 135 -3.78 -7.48 13.21
N GLY A 136 -2.73 -8.06 13.80
CA GLY A 136 -2.00 -7.49 14.94
C GLY A 136 -2.79 -7.48 16.24
N VAL A 137 -3.87 -8.27 16.32
CA VAL A 137 -4.72 -8.39 17.52
C VAL A 137 -4.07 -9.31 18.55
N ILE A 138 -3.29 -10.28 18.09
CA ILE A 138 -2.57 -11.24 18.92
C ILE A 138 -1.10 -11.18 18.52
N GLU A 139 -0.20 -11.20 19.50
CA GLU A 139 1.24 -11.29 19.25
C GLU A 139 1.60 -12.65 18.65
N ASP A 140 2.58 -12.67 17.74
CA ASP A 140 3.07 -13.91 17.13
C ASP A 140 3.88 -14.70 18.17
N GLU A 141 3.19 -15.43 19.04
CA GLU A 141 3.82 -16.32 20.03
C GLU A 141 4.39 -17.60 19.39
N SER A 142 4.38 -17.74 18.05
CA SER A 142 4.91 -18.93 17.38
C SER A 142 6.42 -19.12 17.58
N ASP A 143 7.17 -18.06 17.91
CA ASP A 143 8.60 -18.13 18.27
C ASP A 143 8.84 -18.70 19.69
N SER A 144 7.80 -18.83 20.53
CA SER A 144 7.88 -19.50 21.84
C SER A 144 7.59 -21.00 21.78
N LEU A 145 7.30 -21.53 20.59
CA LEU A 145 7.10 -22.95 20.33
C LEU A 145 8.45 -23.65 20.09
N ASP A 146 9.31 -23.67 21.12
CA ASP A 146 10.37 -24.66 21.18
C ASP A 146 9.70 -26.00 21.55
N PRO A 147 9.75 -27.03 20.68
CA PRO A 147 9.14 -28.34 20.95
C PRO A 147 9.83 -29.14 22.06
N SER A 148 10.69 -28.51 22.88
CA SER A 148 11.46 -29.16 23.94
C SER A 148 10.80 -29.15 25.33
N GLU A 149 9.62 -28.54 25.50
CA GLU A 149 8.93 -28.50 26.82
C GLU A 149 7.77 -29.51 26.99
N GLU A 150 7.48 -30.39 26.02
CA GLU A 150 6.41 -31.39 26.18
C GLU A 150 6.82 -32.68 26.91
N ASP A 151 8.08 -32.83 27.35
CA ASP A 151 8.58 -34.08 27.95
C ASP A 151 8.80 -34.04 29.48
N GLN A 152 8.25 -33.05 30.19
CA GLN A 152 8.31 -33.02 31.66
C GLN A 152 7.03 -32.49 32.30
N ARG A 153 5.98 -33.31 32.38
CA ARG A 153 5.06 -33.37 33.54
C ARG A 153 4.12 -34.56 33.51
#